data_AF-A0A7Y4IRH7-F1
#
_entry.id   AF-A0A7Y4IRH7-F1
#
_cell.length_a   1.000
_cell.length_b   1.000
_cell.length_c   1.000
_cell.angle_alpha   90.00
_cell.angle_beta   90.00
_cell.angle_gamma   90.00
#
_symmetry.space_group_name_H-M   'P 1'
#
loop_
_entity.id
_entity.type
_entity.pdbx_description
1 polymer ?
#
loop_
_entity_poly.entity_id
_entity_poly.type
_entity_poly.pdbx_seq_one_letter_code
_entity_poly.pdbx_strand_id
1 'polypeptide(L)'
;MARCSSHLIAAALLAALLGGCGGATPLTFDLAALPPAGRPVAAGRSIAVSEPVGIQPFEADRIIVRESGGALAFLGGGQWADRLPQLIQTRLLQSLENSGRLRSVSRPGDKVVADYQLISEIRAFD
;
A
#
# COMPACT_ATOMS: atom_id res chain seq x y z
N MET A 1 35.24 -44.06 -20.42
CA MET A 1 33.95 -44.02 -19.69
C MET A 1 33.94 -43.08 -18.48
N ALA A 2 35.03 -42.95 -17.69
CA ALA A 2 35.05 -42.13 -16.45
C ALA A 2 34.90 -40.59 -16.62
N ARG A 3 35.25 -40.02 -17.78
CA ARG A 3 35.08 -38.57 -18.03
C ARG A 3 33.62 -38.20 -18.27
N CYS A 4 32.84 -39.09 -18.90
CA CYS A 4 31.42 -38.87 -19.18
C CYS A 4 30.58 -38.88 -17.89
N SER A 5 30.89 -39.77 -16.94
CA SER A 5 30.21 -39.83 -15.64
C SER A 5 30.50 -38.62 -14.75
N SER A 6 31.71 -38.06 -14.81
CA SER A 6 32.09 -36.86 -14.03
C SER A 6 31.34 -35.59 -14.48
N HIS A 7 31.12 -35.43 -15.79
CA HIS A 7 30.34 -34.31 -16.32
C HIS A 7 28.85 -34.39 -15.98
N LEU A 8 28.29 -35.61 -15.92
CA LEU A 8 26.90 -35.84 -15.54
C LEU A 8 26.65 -35.51 -14.06
N ILE A 9 27.58 -35.84 -13.16
CA ILE A 9 27.48 -35.51 -11.72
C ILE A 9 27.60 -34.00 -11.50
N ALA A 10 28.51 -33.31 -12.20
CA ALA A 10 28.65 -31.86 -12.10
C ALA A 10 27.40 -31.11 -12.59
N ALA A 11 26.77 -31.58 -13.67
CA ALA A 11 25.52 -31.00 -14.19
C ALA A 11 24.34 -31.20 -13.23
N ALA A 12 24.24 -32.37 -12.59
CA ALA A 12 23.20 -32.66 -11.59
C ALA A 12 23.35 -31.80 -10.33
N LEU A 13 24.58 -31.58 -9.85
CA LEU A 13 24.87 -30.68 -8.72
C LEU A 13 24.54 -29.22 -9.05
N LEU A 14 24.87 -28.76 -10.26
CA LEU A 14 24.55 -27.40 -10.69
C LEU A 14 23.03 -27.18 -10.82
N ALA A 15 22.30 -28.17 -11.36
CA ALA A 15 20.84 -28.14 -11.44
C ALA A 15 20.17 -28.13 -10.05
N ALA A 16 20.72 -28.88 -9.08
CA ALA A 16 20.25 -28.87 -7.70
C ALA A 16 20.47 -27.52 -7.00
N LEU A 17 21.51 -26.78 -7.36
CA LEU A 17 21.79 -25.43 -6.82
C LEU A 17 20.88 -24.34 -7.42
N LEU A 18 20.23 -24.59 -8.56
CA LEU A 18 19.33 -23.64 -9.24
C LEU A 18 17.86 -23.76 -8.81
N GLY A 19 17.49 -24.81 -8.06
CA GLY A 19 16.10 -25.14 -7.70
C GLY A 19 15.47 -24.33 -6.55
N GLY A 20 15.88 -23.08 -6.32
CA GLY A 20 15.65 -22.38 -5.04
C GLY A 20 14.82 -21.09 -5.06
N CYS A 21 14.07 -20.76 -6.13
CA CYS A 21 13.27 -19.53 -6.17
C CYS A 21 11.77 -19.84 -6.12
N GLY A 22 11.29 -20.29 -4.96
CA GLY A 22 9.88 -20.57 -4.68
C GLY A 22 9.39 -19.81 -3.46
N GLY A 23 9.38 -18.48 -3.51
CA GLY A 23 8.75 -17.66 -2.48
C GLY A 23 7.22 -17.70 -2.61
N ALA A 24 6.50 -17.88 -1.50
CA ALA A 24 5.05 -17.77 -1.50
C ALA A 24 4.63 -16.34 -1.90
N THR A 25 3.67 -16.22 -2.81
CA THR A 25 3.09 -14.92 -3.17
C THR A 25 2.35 -14.34 -1.97
N PRO A 26 2.67 -13.11 -1.52
CA PRO A 26 2.02 -12.51 -0.36
C PRO A 26 0.53 -12.25 -0.62
N LEU A 27 -0.28 -12.39 0.43
CA LEU A 27 -1.66 -11.93 0.43
C LEU A 27 -1.68 -10.40 0.35
N THR A 28 -2.50 -9.87 -0.54
CA THR A 28 -2.65 -8.43 -0.72
C THR A 28 -3.87 -7.94 0.02
N PHE A 29 -3.67 -6.92 0.86
CA PHE A 29 -4.69 -6.29 1.70
C PHE A 29 -4.93 -4.86 1.25
N ASP A 30 -6.12 -4.36 1.55
CA ASP A 30 -6.55 -3.02 1.16
C ASP A 30 -7.29 -2.34 2.32
N LEU A 31 -7.36 -1.02 2.28
CA LEU A 31 -8.14 -0.21 3.20
C LEU A 31 -9.56 -0.04 2.65
N ALA A 32 -10.53 0.04 3.54
CA ALA A 32 -11.90 0.36 3.14
C ALA A 32 -12.12 1.87 3.14
N ALA A 33 -12.76 2.39 2.09
CA ALA A 33 -13.34 3.73 2.15
C ALA A 33 -14.62 3.71 3.00
N LEU A 34 -14.95 4.85 3.60
CA LEU A 34 -16.20 5.02 4.31
C LEU A 34 -17.39 4.89 3.33
N PRO A 35 -18.48 4.20 3.73
CA PRO A 35 -19.66 4.07 2.88
C PRO A 35 -20.38 5.42 2.72
N PRO A 36 -21.26 5.54 1.71
CA PRO A 36 -22.05 6.76 1.52
C PRO A 36 -22.87 7.15 2.75
N ALA A 37 -22.83 8.44 3.11
CA ALA A 37 -23.47 8.94 4.33
C ALA A 37 -24.82 9.62 4.02
N GLY A 38 -25.91 8.84 4.07
CA GLY A 38 -27.27 9.37 3.94
C GLY A 38 -27.56 10.05 2.59
N ARG A 39 -28.48 11.01 2.57
CA ARG A 39 -28.84 11.73 1.33
C ARG A 39 -27.78 12.80 1.02
N PRO A 40 -27.22 12.83 -0.21
CA PRO A 40 -26.25 13.84 -0.60
C PRO A 40 -26.82 15.25 -0.48
N VAL A 41 -26.04 16.14 0.12
CA VAL A 41 -26.32 17.59 0.16
C VAL A 41 -25.02 18.26 -0.23
N ALA A 42 -24.86 18.53 -1.53
CA ALA A 42 -23.63 19.10 -2.05
C ALA A 42 -23.39 20.49 -1.44
N ALA A 43 -22.29 20.66 -0.69
CA ALA A 43 -21.84 21.97 -0.27
C ALA A 43 -21.16 22.69 -1.42
N GLY A 44 -21.10 24.02 -1.36
CA GLY A 44 -20.44 24.84 -2.38
C GLY A 44 -18.92 24.77 -2.39
N ARG A 45 -18.28 23.88 -1.61
CA ARG A 45 -16.84 23.84 -1.34
C ARG A 45 -16.13 22.66 -2.01
N SER A 46 -14.92 22.91 -2.51
CA SER A 46 -14.04 21.92 -3.13
C SER A 46 -12.79 21.67 -2.27
N ILE A 47 -12.34 20.42 -2.19
CA ILE A 47 -11.15 20.03 -1.41
C ILE A 47 -10.13 19.29 -2.29
N ALA A 48 -8.85 19.62 -2.13
CA ALA A 48 -7.73 18.83 -2.64
C ALA A 48 -7.12 18.01 -1.50
N VAL A 49 -6.91 16.71 -1.68
CA VAL A 49 -6.30 15.83 -0.67
C VAL A 49 -4.86 15.52 -1.07
N SER A 50 -3.91 16.01 -0.28
CA SER A 50 -2.49 15.71 -0.49
C SER A 50 -2.18 14.29 -0.07
N GLU A 51 -1.11 13.71 -0.63
CA GLU A 51 -0.57 12.45 -0.12
C GLU A 51 -0.12 12.67 1.34
N PRO A 52 -0.54 11.81 2.29
CA PRO A 52 -0.06 11.86 3.65
C PRO A 52 1.45 11.68 3.72
N VAL A 53 2.13 12.35 4.64
CA VAL A 53 3.57 12.15 4.88
C VAL A 53 3.78 11.16 6.03
N GLY A 54 4.69 10.19 5.89
CA GLY A 54 5.02 9.23 6.94
C GLY A 54 6.52 9.13 7.22
N ILE A 55 6.86 8.36 8.25
CA ILE A 55 8.23 7.87 8.44
C ILE A 55 8.56 6.82 7.37
N GLN A 56 9.85 6.67 7.04
CA GLN A 56 10.33 5.77 5.99
C GLN A 56 9.72 4.35 5.99
N PRO A 57 9.48 3.69 7.15
CA PRO A 57 8.83 2.38 7.16
C PRO A 57 7.41 2.35 6.57
N PHE A 58 6.64 3.46 6.67
CA PHE A 58 5.30 3.57 6.12
C PHE A 58 5.30 3.87 4.62
N GLU A 59 6.41 4.34 4.05
CA GLU A 59 6.53 4.68 2.62
C GLU A 59 6.68 3.43 1.70
N ALA A 60 6.08 2.30 2.10
CA ALA A 60 6.17 1.00 1.47
C ALA A 60 4.80 0.29 1.45
N ASP A 61 4.73 -0.82 0.72
CA ASP A 61 3.60 -1.74 0.66
C ASP A 61 3.68 -2.87 1.71
N ARG A 62 4.67 -2.86 2.61
CA ARG A 62 4.77 -3.86 3.67
C ARG A 62 3.89 -3.49 4.86
N ILE A 63 3.18 -4.49 5.39
CA ILE A 63 2.36 -4.32 6.59
C ILE A 63 3.28 -4.36 7.81
N ILE A 64 3.23 -3.32 8.64
CA ILE A 64 3.95 -3.26 9.91
C ILE A 64 3.03 -3.82 11.00
N VAL A 65 3.62 -4.52 11.95
CA VAL A 65 2.96 -5.00 13.16
C VAL A 65 3.83 -4.67 14.37
N ARG A 66 3.20 -4.45 15.52
CA ARG A 66 3.90 -4.21 16.79
C ARG A 66 3.88 -5.46 17.66
N GLU A 67 5.07 -5.92 18.03
CA GLU A 67 5.25 -7.08 18.90
C GLU A 67 5.11 -6.74 20.38
N SER A 68 4.92 -7.77 21.21
CA SER A 68 4.95 -7.65 22.67
C SER A 68 6.32 -7.14 23.10
N GLY A 69 6.40 -5.88 23.52
CA GLY A 69 7.67 -5.19 23.83
C GLY A 69 7.89 -3.92 23.02
N GLY A 70 7.00 -3.62 22.06
CA GLY A 70 7.00 -2.36 21.31
C GLY A 70 7.90 -2.35 20.08
N ALA A 71 8.58 -3.46 19.79
CA ALA A 71 9.34 -3.64 18.56
C ALA A 71 8.40 -3.63 17.34
N LEU A 72 8.85 -2.99 16.25
CA LEU A 72 8.15 -2.98 14.97
C LEU A 72 8.73 -4.07 14.08
N ALA A 73 7.86 -4.91 13.52
CA ALA A 73 8.19 -5.96 12.57
C ALA A 73 7.32 -5.86 11.32
N PHE A 74 7.67 -6.59 10.27
CA PHE A 74 6.80 -6.73 9.09
C PHE A 74 5.99 -8.02 9.18
N LEU A 75 4.71 -7.95 8.79
CA LEU A 75 3.86 -9.13 8.69
C LEU A 75 4.37 -10.05 7.57
N GLY A 76 4.76 -11.27 7.92
CA GLY A 76 5.16 -12.27 6.94
C GLY A 76 3.99 -12.72 6.07
N GLY A 77 4.17 -12.68 4.74
CA GLY A 77 3.18 -13.17 3.78
C GLY A 77 1.99 -12.24 3.54
N GLY A 78 2.03 -11.01 4.06
CA GLY A 78 1.02 -9.97 3.81
C GLY A 78 1.63 -8.68 3.29
N GLN A 79 0.94 -8.03 2.36
CA GLN A 79 1.31 -6.71 1.82
C GLN A 79 0.06 -5.86 1.60
N TRP A 80 0.22 -4.54 1.57
CA TRP A 80 -0.77 -3.59 1.08
C TRP A 80 -0.86 -3.66 -0.44
N ALA A 81 -2.01 -3.24 -0.99
CA ALA A 81 -2.24 -3.15 -2.43
C ALA A 81 -1.42 -2.07 -3.13
N ASP A 82 -0.92 -1.09 -2.38
CA ASP A 82 -0.05 -0.01 -2.82
C ASP A 82 0.78 0.49 -1.63
N ARG A 83 1.66 1.47 -1.84
CA ARG A 83 2.33 2.17 -0.73
C ARG A 83 1.30 2.80 0.19
N LEU A 84 1.50 2.67 1.50
CA LEU A 84 0.50 3.05 2.48
C LEU A 84 0.03 4.52 2.37
N PRO A 85 0.89 5.54 2.16
CA PRO A 85 0.47 6.93 1.93
C PRO A 85 -0.50 7.08 0.74
N GLN A 86 -0.16 6.47 -0.39
CA GLN A 86 -0.97 6.51 -1.60
C GLN A 86 -2.31 5.78 -1.41
N LEU A 87 -2.30 4.66 -0.69
CA LEU A 87 -3.51 3.91 -0.34
C LEU A 87 -4.44 4.73 0.56
N ILE A 88 -3.89 5.36 1.61
CA ILE A 88 -4.64 6.24 2.51
C ILE A 88 -5.21 7.43 1.75
N GLN A 89 -4.41 8.11 0.90
CA GLN A 89 -4.88 9.23 0.09
C GLN A 89 -6.08 8.81 -0.77
N THR A 90 -5.99 7.65 -1.42
CA THR A 90 -7.04 7.11 -2.27
C THR A 90 -8.32 6.85 -1.48
N ARG A 91 -8.22 6.25 -0.29
CA ARG A 91 -9.40 5.99 0.56
C ARG A 91 -9.97 7.25 1.18
N LEU A 92 -9.16 8.26 1.48
CA LEU A 92 -9.64 9.58 1.90
C LEU A 92 -10.42 10.26 0.77
N LEU A 93 -9.90 10.23 -0.46
CA LEU A 93 -10.59 10.77 -1.64
C LEU A 93 -11.97 10.12 -1.78
N GLN A 94 -11.99 8.79 -1.84
CA GLN A 94 -13.22 8.02 -2.02
C GLN A 94 -14.21 8.24 -0.86
N SER A 95 -13.73 8.33 0.38
CA SER A 95 -14.60 8.58 1.54
C SER A 95 -15.24 9.96 1.51
N LEU A 96 -14.48 10.98 1.10
CA LEU A 96 -14.98 12.35 0.96
C LEU A 96 -15.96 12.49 -0.22
N GLU A 97 -15.72 11.77 -1.32
CA GLU A 97 -16.65 11.68 -2.44
C GLU A 97 -17.94 10.97 -2.03
N ASN A 98 -17.83 9.81 -1.38
CA ASN A 98 -18.96 9.03 -0.86
C ASN A 98 -19.82 9.84 0.12
N SER A 99 -19.23 10.81 0.82
CA SER A 99 -19.95 11.67 1.73
C SER A 99 -21.03 12.50 1.01
N GLY A 100 -20.87 12.78 -0.29
CA GLY A 100 -21.81 13.58 -1.09
C GLY A 100 -22.01 15.01 -0.58
N ARG A 101 -21.05 15.53 0.21
CA ARG A 101 -21.14 16.84 0.89
C ARG A 101 -20.22 17.90 0.31
N LEU A 102 -19.41 17.57 -0.68
CA LEU A 102 -18.45 18.50 -1.29
C LEU A 102 -18.84 18.73 -2.76
N ARG A 103 -18.49 19.91 -3.30
CA ARG A 103 -18.62 20.21 -4.72
C ARG A 103 -17.69 19.32 -5.54
N SER A 104 -16.45 19.18 -5.09
CA SER A 104 -15.47 18.28 -5.69
C SER A 104 -14.40 17.87 -4.68
N VAL A 105 -13.82 16.71 -4.92
CA VAL A 105 -12.64 16.18 -4.23
C VAL A 105 -11.61 15.86 -5.32
N SER A 106 -10.34 16.17 -5.08
CA SER A 106 -9.28 16.02 -6.09
C SER A 106 -7.91 15.82 -5.45
N ARG A 107 -6.91 15.43 -6.24
CA ARG A 107 -5.51 15.44 -5.84
C ARG A 107 -4.85 16.77 -6.23
N PRO A 108 -3.78 17.19 -5.52
CA PRO A 108 -2.95 18.29 -5.99
C PRO A 108 -2.44 18.01 -7.41
N GLY A 109 -2.70 18.93 -8.34
CA GLY A 109 -2.28 18.81 -9.75
C GLY A 109 -3.37 18.43 -10.74
N ASP A 110 -4.56 18.00 -10.30
CA ASP A 110 -5.69 17.59 -11.16
C ASP A 110 -6.33 18.74 -11.97
N LYS A 111 -5.70 19.93 -12.01
CA LYS A 111 -6.22 21.17 -12.64
C LYS A 111 -7.59 21.61 -12.11
N VAL A 112 -7.97 21.12 -10.93
CA VAL A 112 -9.15 21.57 -10.18
C VAL A 112 -8.70 22.59 -9.16
N VAL A 113 -9.33 23.77 -9.15
CA VAL A 113 -9.12 24.77 -8.10
C VAL A 113 -9.94 24.35 -6.88
N ALA A 114 -9.25 23.94 -5.81
CA ALA A 114 -9.90 23.63 -4.54
C ALA A 114 -9.95 24.86 -3.65
N ASP A 115 -11.01 24.98 -2.84
CA ASP A 115 -11.12 26.01 -1.81
C ASP A 115 -10.20 25.71 -0.62
N TYR A 116 -9.98 24.42 -0.34
CA TYR A 116 -9.16 23.94 0.77
C TYR A 116 -8.26 22.80 0.33
N GLN A 117 -7.15 22.63 1.06
CA GLN A 117 -6.24 21.50 0.92
C GLN A 117 -6.18 20.73 2.24
N LEU A 118 -6.40 19.42 2.17
CA LEU A 118 -6.18 18.49 3.27
C LEU A 118 -4.72 18.01 3.21
N ILE A 119 -4.00 18.24 4.30
CA ILE A 119 -2.63 17.78 4.52
C ILE A 119 -2.66 16.91 5.78
N SER A 120 -2.02 15.75 5.74
CA SER A 120 -2.05 14.79 6.83
C SER A 120 -0.70 14.10 7.01
N GLU A 121 -0.48 13.54 8.19
CA GLU A 121 0.75 12.84 8.58
C GLU A 121 0.38 11.48 9.19
N ILE A 122 1.14 10.44 8.83
CA ILE A 122 1.02 9.09 9.38
C ILE A 122 1.99 8.96 10.55
N ARG A 123 1.46 9.05 11.78
CA ARG A 123 2.24 8.93 13.02
C ARG A 123 2.36 7.50 13.54
N ALA A 124 1.35 6.67 13.26
CA ALA A 124 1.30 5.27 13.63
C ALA A 124 0.36 4.51 12.67
N PHE A 125 0.75 3.29 12.31
CA PHE A 125 -0.03 2.37 11.48
C PHE A 125 0.55 0.95 11.62
N ASP A 126 0.02 0.18 12.58
CA ASP A 126 0.50 -1.15 12.97
C ASP A 126 -0.60 -2.01 13.61
#